data_AF-A0A9Q1A3Q2-F1
#
_entry.id   AF-A0A9Q1A3Q2-F1
#
_cell.length_a   1.000
_cell.length_b   1.000
_cell.length_c   1.000
_cell.angle_alpha   90.00
_cell.angle_beta   90.00
_cell.angle_gamma   90.00
#
_symmetry.space_group_name_H-M   'P 1'
#
loop_
_entity.id
_entity.type
_entity.pdbx_description
1 polymer ?
#
loop_
_entity_poly.entity_id
_entity_poly.type
_entity_poly.pdbx_seq_one_letter_code
_entity_poly.pdbx_strand_id
1 'polypeptide(L)'
;MKNVKSDVHAELIKAYKDVPEWWFYILLVGSVVLSLLMSLVWKETVQLPWWGMLFAFGLAWLVTLPIGVIQATTNQQPGYDIIAQFMIGYVLPGQPIANLLFKIYGRISTVHALSFLSDLKLGHYMKIPPRCMYVAQVLQYRNLCR
;
A
#
# COMPACT_ATOMS: atom_id res chain seq x y z
N MET A 1 11.09 26.56 -15.61
CA MET A 1 10.06 26.66 -14.56
C MET A 1 10.68 27.37 -13.36
N LYS A 2 9.97 28.40 -12.86
CA LYS A 2 10.44 29.41 -11.89
C LYS A 2 11.03 28.80 -10.62
N ASN A 3 12.11 29.42 -10.14
CA ASN A 3 12.67 29.37 -8.79
C ASN A 3 11.58 29.18 -7.71
N VAL A 4 11.34 27.94 -7.31
CA VAL A 4 10.79 27.63 -5.99
C VAL A 4 11.99 27.73 -5.07
N LYS A 5 12.01 28.71 -4.16
CA LYS A 5 13.03 28.81 -3.09
C LYS A 5 13.30 27.39 -2.59
N SER A 6 14.55 26.92 -2.64
CA SER A 6 14.89 25.62 -2.08
C SER A 6 14.36 25.61 -0.66
N ASP A 7 13.38 24.75 -0.41
CA ASP A 7 12.81 24.64 0.91
C ASP A 7 13.96 24.23 1.82
N VAL A 8 14.26 25.03 2.86
CA VAL A 8 15.41 24.79 3.75
C VAL A 8 15.35 23.34 4.29
N HIS A 9 14.13 22.79 4.43
CA HIS A 9 13.90 21.38 4.76
C HIS A 9 14.44 20.40 3.72
N ALA A 10 14.23 20.64 2.42
CA ALA A 10 14.74 19.80 1.35
C ALA A 10 16.28 19.89 1.25
N GLU A 11 16.86 21.04 1.57
CA GLU A 11 18.31 21.25 1.56
C GLU A 11 19.01 20.54 2.72
N LEU A 12 18.43 20.56 3.93
CA LEU A 12 18.93 19.79 5.06
C LEU A 12 18.76 18.27 4.89
N ILE A 13 17.77 17.82 4.12
CA ILE A 13 17.50 16.38 3.92
C ILE A 13 18.39 15.77 2.83
N LYS A 14 18.92 16.57 1.89
CA LYS A 14 19.91 16.12 0.89
C LYS A 14 21.19 15.53 1.50
N ALA A 15 21.48 15.82 2.76
CA ALA A 15 22.60 15.21 3.49
C ALA A 15 22.38 13.72 3.77
N TYR A 16 21.14 13.25 3.77
CA TYR A 16 20.80 11.84 3.99
C TYR A 16 20.75 11.07 2.68
N LYS A 17 21.27 9.85 2.71
CA LYS A 17 21.29 8.96 1.56
C LYS A 17 19.87 8.46 1.27
N ASP A 18 19.37 8.75 0.07
CA ASP A 18 18.06 8.31 -0.38
C ASP A 18 17.86 6.80 -0.21
N VAL A 19 16.60 6.43 0.02
CA VAL A 19 16.19 5.03 0.04
C VAL A 19 16.24 4.53 -1.39
N PRO A 20 17.02 3.48 -1.67
CA PRO A 20 17.07 2.97 -3.01
C PRO A 20 15.71 2.40 -3.43
N GLU A 21 15.25 2.75 -4.62
CA GLU A 21 13.95 2.36 -5.17
C GLU A 21 13.77 0.83 -5.24
N TRP A 22 14.87 0.07 -5.37
CA TRP A 22 14.84 -1.39 -5.42
C TRP A 22 14.32 -2.05 -4.13
N TRP A 23 14.39 -1.38 -2.96
CA TRP A 23 13.81 -1.91 -1.72
C TRP A 23 12.28 -2.00 -1.83
N PHE A 24 11.66 -0.99 -2.44
CA PHE A 24 10.21 -0.97 -2.69
C PHE A 24 9.80 -2.05 -3.69
N TYR A 25 10.56 -2.22 -4.78
CA TYR A 25 10.29 -3.25 -5.77
C TYR A 25 10.43 -4.66 -5.20
N ILE A 26 11.45 -4.94 -4.38
CA ILE A 26 11.59 -6.24 -3.72
C ILE A 26 10.41 -6.52 -2.80
N LEU A 27 9.97 -5.54 -2.01
CA LEU A 27 8.84 -5.73 -1.10
C LEU A 27 7.53 -5.96 -1.87
N LEU A 28 7.30 -5.18 -2.92
CA LEU A 28 6.13 -5.32 -3.79
C LEU A 28 6.11 -6.68 -4.48
N VAL A 29 7.19 -7.08 -5.15
CA VAL A 29 7.29 -8.37 -5.83
C VAL A 29 7.21 -9.51 -4.81
N GLY A 30 7.88 -9.41 -3.67
CA GLY A 30 7.83 -10.40 -2.59
C GLY A 30 6.41 -10.62 -2.08
N SER A 31 5.65 -9.55 -1.84
CA SER A 31 4.25 -9.64 -1.38
C SER A 31 3.32 -10.25 -2.44
N VAL A 32 3.50 -9.93 -3.72
CA VAL A 32 2.70 -10.48 -4.82
C VAL A 32 2.98 -11.96 -5.02
N VAL A 33 4.26 -12.36 -5.01
CA VAL A 33 4.67 -13.77 -5.13
C VAL A 33 4.16 -14.59 -3.94
N LEU A 34 4.26 -14.07 -2.71
CA LEU A 34 3.74 -14.75 -1.52
C LEU A 34 2.21 -14.91 -1.60
N SER A 35 1.50 -13.88 -2.06
CA SER A 35 0.04 -13.94 -2.24
C SER A 35 -0.35 -14.98 -3.30
N LEU A 36 0.39 -15.03 -4.43
CA LEU A 36 0.21 -16.03 -5.50
C LEU A 36 0.50 -17.45 -5.00
N LEU A 37 1.58 -17.65 -4.24
CA LEU A 37 1.89 -18.94 -3.63
C LEU A 37 0.78 -19.40 -2.68
N MET A 38 0.26 -18.51 -1.82
CA MET A 38 -0.85 -18.85 -0.92
C MET A 38 -2.11 -19.28 -1.68
N SER A 39 -2.45 -18.59 -2.78
CA SER A 39 -3.58 -18.96 -3.64
C SER A 39 -3.38 -20.31 -4.35
N LEU A 40 -2.14 -20.69 -4.66
CA LEU A 40 -1.82 -21.96 -5.34
C LEU A 40 -1.71 -23.16 -4.41
N VAL A 41 -1.19 -22.97 -3.19
CA VAL A 41 -0.98 -24.03 -2.18
C VAL A 41 -2.30 -24.39 -1.47
N TRP A 42 -3.14 -23.41 -1.21
CA TRP A 42 -4.37 -23.56 -0.43
C TRP A 42 -5.64 -23.38 -1.25
N LYS A 43 -5.74 -24.08 -2.39
CA LYS A 43 -6.88 -23.98 -3.31
C LYS A 43 -8.23 -24.27 -2.66
N GLU A 44 -8.28 -25.24 -1.75
CA GLU A 44 -9.55 -25.67 -1.12
C GLU A 44 -10.06 -24.69 -0.05
N THR A 45 -9.17 -23.99 0.64
CA THR A 45 -9.54 -23.01 1.68
C THR A 45 -9.64 -21.59 1.14
N VAL A 46 -8.85 -21.24 0.13
CA VAL A 46 -8.77 -19.87 -0.38
C VAL A 46 -9.97 -19.50 -1.25
N GLN A 47 -10.64 -20.44 -1.94
CA GLN A 47 -11.84 -20.25 -2.79
C GLN A 47 -11.70 -19.20 -3.93
N LEU A 48 -10.76 -18.27 -3.85
CA LEU A 48 -10.50 -17.20 -4.78
C LEU A 48 -9.52 -17.69 -5.85
N PRO A 49 -9.91 -17.70 -7.14
CA PRO A 49 -9.01 -18.06 -8.22
C PRO A 49 -7.89 -17.02 -8.37
N TRP A 50 -6.73 -17.47 -8.85
CA TRP A 50 -5.55 -16.62 -9.04
C TRP A 50 -5.83 -15.38 -9.91
N TRP A 51 -6.70 -15.50 -10.91
CA TRP A 51 -7.17 -14.38 -11.74
C TRP A 51 -7.88 -13.30 -10.92
N GLY A 52 -8.70 -13.69 -9.93
CA GLY A 52 -9.42 -12.75 -9.06
C GLY A 52 -8.48 -11.95 -8.17
N MET A 53 -7.32 -12.52 -7.84
CA MET A 53 -6.30 -11.83 -7.05
C MET A 53 -5.51 -10.81 -7.89
N LEU A 54 -5.19 -11.14 -9.14
CA LEU A 54 -4.60 -10.17 -10.09
C LEU A 54 -5.57 -9.01 -10.34
N PHE A 55 -6.87 -9.30 -10.46
CA PHE A 55 -7.89 -8.26 -10.58
C PHE A 55 -7.96 -7.37 -9.32
N ALA A 56 -7.85 -7.95 -8.13
CA ALA A 56 -7.79 -7.19 -6.87
C ALA A 56 -6.61 -6.23 -6.82
N PHE A 57 -5.41 -6.69 -7.22
CA PHE A 57 -4.21 -5.85 -7.27
C PHE A 57 -4.33 -4.73 -8.32
N GLY A 58 -4.87 -5.03 -9.50
CA GLY A 58 -5.11 -4.03 -10.54
C GLY A 58 -6.10 -2.96 -10.08
N LEU A 59 -7.20 -3.37 -9.45
CA LEU A 59 -8.18 -2.45 -8.89
C LEU A 59 -7.57 -1.60 -7.77
N ALA A 60 -6.83 -2.22 -6.84
CA ALA A 60 -6.14 -1.52 -5.77
C ALA A 60 -5.18 -0.46 -6.33
N TRP A 61 -4.38 -0.80 -7.34
CA TRP A 61 -3.43 0.13 -7.95
C TRP A 61 -4.12 1.33 -8.60
N LEU A 62 -5.19 1.10 -9.38
CA LEU A 62 -5.97 2.17 -10.02
C LEU A 62 -6.66 3.07 -8.99
N VAL A 63 -7.20 2.49 -7.93
CA VAL A 63 -8.00 3.20 -6.92
C VAL A 63 -7.13 3.88 -5.86
N THR A 64 -5.87 3.45 -5.68
CA THR A 64 -4.93 4.04 -4.71
C THR A 64 -4.69 5.54 -4.98
N LEU A 65 -4.47 5.92 -6.24
CA LEU A 65 -4.21 7.32 -6.60
C LEU A 65 -5.39 8.27 -6.28
N PRO A 66 -6.61 8.06 -6.80
CA PRO A 66 -7.73 8.96 -6.54
C PRO A 66 -8.13 8.98 -5.07
N ILE A 67 -8.15 7.83 -4.40
CA ILE A 67 -8.46 7.78 -2.96
C ILE A 67 -7.39 8.51 -2.16
N GLY A 68 -6.13 8.41 -2.55
CA GLY A 68 -5.06 9.15 -1.89
C GLY A 68 -5.22 10.65 -1.99
N VAL A 69 -5.63 11.17 -3.15
CA VAL A 69 -5.91 12.60 -3.33
C VAL A 69 -7.11 13.05 -2.50
N ILE A 70 -8.19 12.27 -2.49
CA ILE A 70 -9.39 12.58 -1.70
C ILE A 70 -9.07 12.56 -0.20
N GLN A 71 -8.35 11.54 0.27
CA GLN A 71 -7.95 11.44 1.68
C GLN A 71 -7.02 12.60 2.07
N ALA A 72 -6.10 13.00 1.20
CA ALA A 72 -5.19 14.12 1.50
C ALA A 72 -5.91 15.48 1.59
N THR A 73 -7.03 15.65 0.89
CA THR A 73 -7.78 16.92 0.85
C THR A 73 -8.93 16.98 1.87
N THR A 74 -9.66 15.88 2.02
CA THR A 74 -10.87 15.78 2.86
C THR A 74 -10.63 15.10 4.20
N ASN A 75 -9.48 14.43 4.37
CA ASN A 75 -9.18 13.56 5.50
C ASN A 75 -10.20 12.41 5.71
N GLN A 76 -11.04 12.13 4.71
CA GLN A 76 -11.96 11.01 4.72
C GLN A 76 -11.48 9.90 3.78
N GLN A 77 -11.69 8.65 4.18
CA GLN A 77 -11.40 7.46 3.37
C GLN A 77 -12.71 6.93 2.76
N PRO A 78 -12.93 7.11 1.44
CA PRO A 78 -14.10 6.58 0.76
C PRO A 78 -14.16 5.04 0.87
N GLY A 79 -15.31 4.52 1.27
CA GLY A 79 -15.59 3.08 1.36
C GLY A 79 -15.87 2.45 0.00
N TYR A 80 -14.83 2.25 -0.81
CA TYR A 80 -14.95 1.53 -2.09
C TYR A 80 -15.02 0.00 -1.93
N ASP A 81 -14.80 -0.48 -0.71
CA ASP A 81 -14.78 -1.90 -0.37
C ASP A 81 -16.14 -2.56 -0.60
N ILE A 82 -17.24 -1.84 -0.39
CA ILE A 82 -18.60 -2.35 -0.61
C ILE A 82 -18.82 -2.63 -2.10
N ILE A 83 -18.40 -1.71 -2.98
CA ILE A 83 -18.53 -1.86 -4.44
C ILE A 83 -17.68 -3.03 -4.92
N ALA A 84 -16.43 -3.12 -4.45
CA ALA A 84 -15.52 -4.22 -4.74
C ALA A 84 -16.10 -5.59 -4.32
N GLN A 85 -16.72 -5.65 -3.14
CA GLN A 85 -17.39 -6.85 -2.64
C GLN A 85 -18.61 -7.24 -3.47
N PHE A 86 -19.42 -6.27 -3.92
CA PHE A 86 -20.55 -6.53 -4.81
C PHE A 86 -20.10 -7.10 -6.16
N MET A 87 -19.03 -6.56 -6.74
CA MET A 87 -18.48 -7.04 -8.01
C MET A 87 -18.03 -8.50 -7.93
N ILE A 88 -17.19 -8.84 -6.94
CA ILE A 88 -16.69 -10.22 -6.81
C ILE A 88 -17.79 -11.18 -6.34
N GLY A 89 -18.74 -10.72 -5.53
CA GLY A 89 -19.89 -11.51 -5.11
C GLY A 89 -20.81 -11.92 -6.27
N TYR A 90 -20.87 -11.11 -7.33
CA TYR A 90 -21.56 -11.49 -8.58
C TYR A 90 -20.77 -12.51 -9.41
N VAL A 91 -19.44 -12.38 -9.45
CA VAL A 91 -18.55 -13.27 -10.21
C VAL A 91 -18.41 -14.65 -9.56
N LEU A 92 -18.34 -14.70 -8.23
CA LEU A 92 -18.18 -15.93 -7.42
C LEU A 92 -19.30 -16.03 -6.37
N PRO A 93 -20.52 -16.42 -6.78
CA PRO A 93 -21.64 -16.53 -5.87
C PRO A 93 -21.42 -17.66 -4.85
N GLY A 94 -21.82 -17.42 -3.60
CA GLY A 94 -21.81 -18.43 -2.53
C GLY A 94 -20.46 -18.66 -1.83
N GLN A 95 -19.42 -17.89 -2.16
CA GLN A 95 -18.08 -18.02 -1.58
C GLN A 95 -17.70 -16.81 -0.71
N PRO A 96 -18.05 -16.80 0.59
CA PRO A 96 -17.79 -15.66 1.47
C PRO A 96 -16.30 -15.44 1.74
N ILE A 97 -15.50 -16.50 1.72
CA ILE A 97 -14.05 -16.43 1.94
C ILE A 97 -13.37 -15.70 0.78
N ALA A 98 -13.77 -16.00 -0.47
CA ALA A 98 -13.27 -15.32 -1.65
C ALA A 98 -13.59 -13.81 -1.61
N ASN A 99 -14.82 -13.46 -1.22
CA ASN A 99 -15.23 -12.06 -1.08
C ASN A 99 -14.42 -11.32 0.00
N LEU A 100 -14.20 -11.96 1.16
CA LEU A 100 -13.39 -11.40 2.23
C LEU A 100 -11.94 -11.17 1.80
N LEU A 101 -11.33 -12.15 1.12
CA LEU A 101 -9.95 -12.02 0.63
C LEU A 101 -9.84 -10.91 -0.41
N PHE A 102 -10.78 -10.81 -1.34
CA PHE A 102 -10.83 -9.72 -2.32
C PHE A 102 -10.89 -8.35 -1.64
N LYS A 103 -11.71 -8.21 -0.59
CA LYS A 103 -11.77 -7.00 0.24
C LYS A 103 -10.44 -6.71 0.92
N ILE A 104 -9.78 -7.71 1.51
CA ILE A 104 -8.51 -7.53 2.21
C ILE A 104 -7.42 -7.07 1.23
N TYR A 105 -7.23 -7.79 0.12
CA TYR A 105 -6.22 -7.46 -0.88
C TYR A 105 -6.49 -6.13 -1.59
N GLY A 106 -7.75 -5.78 -1.82
CA GLY A 106 -8.13 -4.45 -2.33
C GLY A 106 -7.96 -3.39 -1.26
N ARG A 107 -8.86 -3.35 -0.28
CA ARG A 107 -9.01 -2.26 0.68
C ARG A 107 -7.84 -2.15 1.64
N ILE A 108 -7.47 -3.22 2.33
CA ILE A 108 -6.47 -3.14 3.40
C ILE A 108 -5.10 -2.78 2.82
N SER A 109 -4.74 -3.33 1.65
CA SER A 109 -3.53 -2.95 0.93
C SER A 109 -3.48 -1.44 0.63
N THR A 110 -4.59 -0.85 0.17
CA THR A 110 -4.63 0.61 -0.06
C THR A 110 -4.49 1.43 1.21
N VAL A 111 -5.11 1.01 2.33
CA VAL A 111 -4.91 1.68 3.63
C VAL A 111 -3.44 1.68 4.02
N HIS A 112 -2.79 0.52 3.94
CA HIS A 112 -1.37 0.41 4.29
C HIS A 112 -0.49 1.28 3.41
N ALA A 113 -0.75 1.34 2.09
CA ALA A 113 -0.01 2.22 1.19
C ALA A 113 -0.20 3.71 1.54
N LEU A 114 -1.42 4.11 1.89
CA LEU A 114 -1.76 5.48 2.29
C LEU A 114 -1.12 5.89 3.61
N SER A 115 -1.19 5.02 4.63
CA SER A 115 -0.49 5.23 5.89
C SER A 115 1.01 5.31 5.68
N PHE A 116 1.58 4.42 4.87
CA PHE A 116 2.99 4.41 4.54
C PHE A 116 3.45 5.72 3.88
N LEU A 117 2.67 6.25 2.92
CA LEU A 117 2.94 7.54 2.28
C LEU A 117 2.81 8.72 3.26
N SER A 118 1.82 8.69 4.15
CA SER A 118 1.62 9.73 5.17
C SER A 118 2.81 9.81 6.12
N ASP A 119 3.31 8.67 6.57
CA ASP A 119 4.48 8.57 7.42
C ASP A 119 5.76 9.01 6.71
N LEU A 120 5.96 8.65 5.42
CA LEU A 120 7.09 9.16 4.63
C LEU A 120 7.11 10.68 4.57
N LYS A 121 5.93 11.29 4.38
CA LYS A 121 5.77 12.74 4.39
C LYS A 121 6.06 13.33 5.77
N LEU A 122 5.57 12.70 6.84
CA LEU A 122 5.85 13.12 8.21
C LEU A 122 7.34 13.05 8.55
N GLY A 123 8.04 11.98 8.18
CA GLY A 123 9.47 11.87 8.43
C GLY A 123 10.31 12.85 7.62
N HIS A 124 9.86 13.22 6.42
CA HIS A 124 10.45 14.35 5.69
C HIS A 124 10.26 15.67 6.46
N TYR A 125 9.12 15.91 7.10
CA TYR A 125 8.96 17.10 7.95
C TYR A 125 9.80 17.04 9.25
N MET A 126 9.93 15.86 9.85
CA MET A 126 10.68 15.65 11.09
C MET A 126 12.20 15.47 10.89
N LYS A 127 12.68 15.48 9.64
CA LYS A 127 14.10 15.30 9.27
C LYS A 127 14.69 13.95 9.73
N ILE A 128 13.86 12.91 9.79
CA ILE A 128 14.30 11.54 10.13
C ILE A 128 14.95 10.91 8.89
N PRO A 129 16.10 10.20 9.02
CA PRO A 129 16.72 9.51 7.89
C PRO A 129 15.73 8.54 7.23
N PRO A 130 15.53 8.62 5.90
CA PRO A 130 14.44 7.92 5.21
C PRO A 130 14.62 6.39 5.23
N ARG A 131 15.85 5.90 5.35
CA ARG A 131 16.17 4.46 5.49
C ARG A 131 15.68 3.88 6.81
N CYS A 132 15.89 4.61 7.90
CA CYS A 132 15.44 4.15 9.21
C CYS A 132 13.91 4.18 9.29
N MET A 133 13.27 5.14 8.63
CA MET A 133 11.81 5.19 8.52
C MET A 133 11.25 4.01 7.74
N TYR A 134 11.81 3.69 6.56
CA TYR A 134 11.40 2.50 5.79
C TYR A 134 11.50 1.22 6.62
N VAL A 135 12.63 0.99 7.31
CA VAL A 135 12.84 -0.21 8.13
C VAL A 135 11.91 -0.22 9.34
N ALA A 136 11.67 0.93 9.98
CA ALA A 136 10.73 1.04 11.09
C ALA A 136 9.29 0.72 10.68
N GLN A 137 8.87 1.11 9.47
CA GLN A 137 7.55 0.80 8.93
C GLN A 137 7.40 -0.67 8.53
N VAL A 138 8.44 -1.28 7.95
CA VAL A 138 8.40 -2.69 7.52
C VAL A 138 8.49 -3.65 8.71
N LEU A 139 9.33 -3.36 9.69
CA LEU A 139 9.57 -4.24 10.86
C LEU A 139 8.75 -3.84 12.10
N GLN A 140 7.94 -2.79 12.02
CA GLN A 140 7.21 -2.20 13.15
C GLN A 140 8.13 -1.92 14.37
N TYR A 141 9.41 -1.60 14.13
CA TYR A 141 10.41 -1.52 15.20
C TYR A 141 10.44 -0.11 15.81
N ARG A 142 9.84 0.03 17.00
CA ARG A 142 9.60 1.33 17.66
C ARG A 142 10.88 2.10 18.08
N ASN A 143 12.03 1.43 18.15
CA ASN A 143 13.27 1.98 18.73
C ASN A 143 14.43 2.15 17.72
N LEU A 144 14.19 2.06 16.40
CA LEU A 144 15.28 2.05 15.41
C LEU A 144 15.95 3.43 15.17
N CYS A 145 15.25 4.53 15.46
CA CYS A 145 15.69 5.90 15.20
C CYS A 145 16.13 6.69 16.45
N ARG A 146 16.38 6.01 17.58
CA ARG A 146 16.84 6.67 18.81
C ARG A 146 18.35 6.85 18.83
#